data_AF-A0AAW8I816-F1
#
_entry.id   AF-A0AAW8I816-F1
#
_cell.length_a   1.000
_cell.length_b   1.000
_cell.length_c   1.000
_cell.angle_alpha   90.00
_cell.angle_beta   90.00
_cell.angle_gamma   90.00
#
_symmetry.space_group_name_H-M   'P 1'
#
loop_
_entity.id
_entity.type
_entity.pdbx_description
1 polymer ?
#
loop_
_entity_poly.entity_id
_entity_poly.type
_entity_poly.pdbx_seq_one_letter_code
_entity_poly.pdbx_strand_id
1 'polypeptide(L)'
;MKKILFLYFLFSALTACKNEGNKDRNNKRKKDDTKSVPFKKQLSISSKSPVTETAPPDQNQANSIETLDADLMLFNGKVKRFFSLKDFKNNFGEPDSTKLMKQEEPCAYVFQNLDPAKNLQYKFLYKNGSRFENSDEKVAVDEFKFTKKNFILYKGMIFNASTTIAQLKEIFPYSVENIGTMNVYGEGELQMIQLREGDYELYDGHINIFLKNGKLFFMQWWLPC
;
A
#
# COMPACT_ATOMS: atom_id res chain seq x y z
N MET A 1 17.46 -52.85 19.54
CA MET A 1 16.45 -53.17 20.56
C MET A 1 16.61 -52.24 21.76
N LYS A 2 15.67 -51.30 21.96
CA LYS A 2 15.08 -50.92 23.26
C LYS A 2 14.04 -49.83 23.00
N LYS A 3 12.81 -50.12 23.41
CA LYS A 3 11.58 -49.34 23.30
C LYS A 3 11.42 -48.45 24.54
N ILE A 4 10.98 -47.21 24.38
CA ILE A 4 10.33 -46.35 25.39
C ILE A 4 9.41 -45.43 24.57
N LEU A 5 8.12 -45.68 24.33
CA LEU A 5 6.90 -45.79 25.17
C LEU A 5 6.52 -44.51 25.95
N PHE A 6 5.63 -43.74 25.32
CA PHE A 6 4.48 -42.96 25.81
C PHE A 6 4.56 -42.16 27.13
N LEU A 7 4.14 -40.89 27.06
CA LEU A 7 2.97 -40.45 27.83
C LEU A 7 2.33 -39.19 27.21
N TYR A 8 1.07 -39.34 26.76
CA TYR A 8 0.15 -38.26 26.45
C TYR A 8 -0.48 -37.76 27.76
N PHE A 9 -0.63 -36.45 27.92
CA PHE A 9 -1.59 -35.89 28.86
C PHE A 9 -2.54 -34.94 28.11
N LEU A 10 -3.72 -35.49 27.79
CA LEU A 10 -4.94 -34.71 27.61
C LEU A 10 -5.48 -34.36 29.00
N PHE A 11 -5.78 -33.09 29.24
CA PHE A 11 -6.77 -32.71 30.25
C PHE A 11 -7.73 -31.68 29.64
N SER A 12 -8.89 -32.20 29.25
CA SER A 12 -10.11 -31.44 29.01
C SER A 12 -10.88 -31.30 30.32
N ALA A 13 -11.31 -30.09 30.67
CA ALA A 13 -12.40 -29.87 31.61
C ALA A 13 -13.27 -28.70 31.13
N LEU A 14 -14.43 -29.09 30.59
CA LEU A 14 -15.61 -28.26 30.36
C LEU A 14 -16.32 -27.99 31.69
N THR A 15 -16.76 -26.76 31.91
CA THR A 15 -18.04 -26.40 32.56
C THR A 15 -18.43 -25.04 31.97
N ALA A 16 -19.47 -24.85 31.14
CA ALA A 16 -20.90 -25.15 31.26
C ALA A 16 -21.60 -24.34 32.37
N CYS A 17 -22.02 -23.12 32.03
CA CYS A 17 -23.25 -22.54 32.56
C CYS A 17 -24.27 -22.44 31.41
N LYS A 18 -25.36 -23.17 31.61
CA LYS A 18 -26.54 -23.27 30.76
C LYS A 18 -27.70 -22.61 31.51
N ASN A 19 -28.74 -22.32 30.74
CA ASN A 19 -30.13 -22.03 31.11
C ASN A 19 -30.47 -20.57 31.42
N GLU A 20 -31.58 -20.01 30.92
CA GLU A 20 -32.61 -20.49 30.00
C GLU A 20 -33.42 -19.24 29.64
N GLY A 21 -33.64 -18.96 28.35
CA GLY A 21 -34.98 -19.05 27.78
C GLY A 21 -35.68 -17.70 27.78
N ASN A 22 -36.75 -17.45 27.04
CA ASN A 22 -37.29 -18.05 25.83
C ASN A 22 -38.28 -17.00 25.27
N LYS A 23 -38.55 -17.08 23.98
CA LYS A 23 -39.77 -16.63 23.28
C LYS A 23 -40.03 -15.16 22.96
N ASP A 24 -40.08 -14.98 21.63
CA ASP A 24 -41.24 -14.50 20.85
C ASP A 24 -41.52 -13.01 20.71
N ARG A 25 -41.22 -12.54 19.49
CA ARG A 25 -42.15 -11.88 18.54
C ARG A 25 -43.37 -11.16 19.15
N ASN A 26 -43.40 -9.83 19.07
CA ASN A 26 -44.22 -9.10 18.09
C ASN A 26 -44.33 -7.60 18.44
N ASN A 27 -43.90 -6.77 17.48
CA ASN A 27 -44.67 -5.71 16.83
C ASN A 27 -45.64 -4.86 17.67
N LYS A 28 -45.35 -3.55 17.77
CA LYS A 28 -46.37 -2.49 17.81
C LYS A 28 -45.80 -1.17 17.25
N ARG A 29 -46.00 -0.96 15.94
CA ARG A 29 -46.17 0.38 15.37
C ARG A 29 -47.54 0.91 15.77
N LYS A 30 -47.61 2.16 16.21
CA LYS A 30 -48.84 2.97 16.22
C LYS A 30 -48.93 3.74 14.90
N LYS A 31 -50.11 3.57 14.29
CA LYS A 31 -50.76 4.30 13.20
C LYS A 31 -50.43 5.80 13.13
N ASP A 32 -50.28 6.32 11.91
CA ASP A 32 -51.30 7.25 11.42
C ASP A 32 -51.57 7.05 9.93
N ASP A 33 -52.86 7.12 9.61
CA ASP A 33 -53.49 6.85 8.33
C ASP A 33 -53.33 8.04 7.38
N THR A 34 -53.19 7.80 6.07
CA THR A 34 -54.01 8.43 5.01
C THR A 34 -53.67 7.86 3.62
N LYS A 35 -54.59 7.04 3.10
CA LYS A 35 -55.16 6.96 1.73
C LYS A 35 -54.21 6.99 0.51
N SER A 36 -54.37 6.26 -0.59
CA SER A 36 -55.07 5.03 -1.01
C SER A 36 -54.84 4.89 -2.54
N VAL A 37 -54.25 3.76 -2.99
CA VAL A 37 -54.71 2.86 -4.10
C VAL A 37 -54.70 3.43 -5.56
N PRO A 38 -54.59 2.64 -6.65
CA PRO A 38 -53.55 1.69 -7.09
C PRO A 38 -53.21 1.83 -8.61
N PHE A 39 -52.13 1.23 -9.13
CA PHE A 39 -52.19 0.63 -10.48
C PHE A 39 -51.06 -0.37 -10.75
N LYS A 40 -51.44 -1.62 -11.06
CA LYS A 40 -50.59 -2.61 -11.73
C LYS A 40 -50.62 -2.34 -13.23
N LYS A 41 -49.47 -2.30 -13.90
CA LYS A 41 -49.33 -2.95 -15.21
C LYS A 41 -47.88 -3.36 -15.50
N GLN A 42 -47.75 -4.66 -15.74
CA GLN A 42 -46.60 -5.34 -16.30
C GLN A 42 -46.58 -5.08 -17.82
N LEU A 43 -45.41 -4.80 -18.42
CA LEU A 43 -44.94 -5.46 -19.64
C LEU A 43 -43.52 -5.01 -20.03
N SER A 44 -42.76 -6.00 -20.47
CA SER A 44 -41.47 -6.01 -21.17
C SER A 44 -41.28 -4.98 -22.29
N ILE A 45 -40.02 -4.58 -22.55
CA ILE A 45 -39.28 -4.83 -23.82
C ILE A 45 -37.85 -4.26 -23.74
N SER A 46 -36.92 -5.09 -24.24
CA SER A 46 -35.55 -4.86 -24.70
C SER A 46 -35.22 -3.47 -25.27
N SER A 47 -34.03 -2.92 -24.95
CA SER A 47 -33.06 -2.48 -25.97
C SER A 47 -31.78 -1.84 -25.39
N LYS A 48 -30.64 -2.37 -25.86
CA LYS A 48 -29.34 -1.73 -26.17
C LYS A 48 -28.65 -0.82 -25.15
N SER A 49 -27.46 -1.27 -24.76
CA SER A 49 -26.37 -0.51 -24.12
C SER A 49 -26.04 0.80 -24.84
N PRO A 50 -25.62 1.85 -24.11
CA PRO A 50 -24.74 2.87 -24.66
C PRO A 50 -23.29 2.41 -24.46
N VAL A 51 -22.61 2.16 -25.58
CA VAL A 51 -21.15 2.11 -25.66
C VAL A 51 -20.65 3.49 -25.27
N THR A 52 -19.93 3.58 -24.16
CA THR A 52 -19.22 4.81 -23.77
C THR A 52 -18.11 5.02 -24.78
N GLU A 53 -18.30 6.03 -25.63
CA GLU A 53 -17.36 6.52 -26.60
C GLU A 53 -16.17 7.12 -25.83
N THR A 54 -15.05 6.41 -25.81
CA THR A 54 -13.81 6.89 -25.21
C THR A 54 -13.34 8.08 -26.03
N ALA A 55 -13.25 9.26 -25.40
CA ALA A 55 -12.67 10.45 -26.02
C ALA A 55 -11.24 10.15 -26.53
N PRO A 56 -10.82 10.74 -27.67
CA PRO A 56 -9.48 10.53 -28.20
C PRO A 56 -8.43 11.04 -27.18
N PRO A 57 -7.25 10.39 -27.11
CA PRO A 57 -6.21 10.78 -26.16
C PRO A 57 -5.72 12.18 -26.48
N ASP A 58 -5.73 13.05 -25.46
CA ASP A 58 -5.23 14.41 -25.54
C ASP A 58 -3.74 14.39 -25.91
N GLN A 59 -3.40 14.99 -27.05
CA GLN A 59 -2.04 14.99 -27.59
C GLN A 59 -1.06 15.87 -26.77
N ASN A 60 -1.52 16.55 -25.71
CA ASN A 60 -0.66 17.23 -24.74
C ASN A 60 -0.10 16.32 -23.63
N GLN A 61 -0.47 15.03 -23.60
CA GLN A 61 -0.10 14.11 -22.52
C GLN A 61 1.34 13.57 -22.61
N ALA A 62 2.01 13.72 -23.77
CA ALA A 62 3.34 13.17 -24.01
C ALA A 62 4.46 13.73 -23.09
N ASN A 63 4.21 14.85 -22.41
CA ASN A 63 5.15 15.50 -21.50
C ASN A 63 4.73 15.45 -20.03
N SER A 64 3.61 14.81 -19.69
CA SER A 64 3.18 14.69 -18.28
C SER A 64 3.78 13.44 -17.64
N ILE A 65 4.61 13.62 -16.62
CA ILE A 65 5.08 12.51 -15.77
C ILE A 65 3.87 11.79 -15.18
N GLU A 66 3.80 10.47 -15.32
CA GLU A 66 2.63 9.71 -14.87
C GLU A 66 2.59 9.60 -13.35
N THR A 67 1.37 9.46 -12.83
CA THR A 67 1.10 9.50 -11.40
C THR A 67 1.02 8.09 -10.82
N LEU A 68 1.79 7.83 -9.76
CA LEU A 68 1.58 6.71 -8.86
C LEU A 68 0.92 7.22 -7.58
N ASP A 69 -0.38 6.98 -7.48
CA ASP A 69 -1.16 7.27 -6.28
C ASP A 69 -0.82 6.29 -5.15
N ALA A 70 0.00 6.73 -4.20
CA ALA A 70 0.44 5.92 -3.08
C ALA A 70 -0.71 5.47 -2.15
N ASP A 71 -1.88 6.14 -2.18
CA ASP A 71 -3.04 5.75 -1.38
C ASP A 71 -3.76 4.50 -1.92
N LEU A 72 -3.56 4.19 -3.20
CA LEU A 72 -4.06 2.97 -3.86
C LEU A 72 -3.08 1.80 -3.77
N MET A 73 -1.93 2.00 -3.12
CA MET A 73 -0.86 1.02 -3.00
C MET A 73 -0.85 0.38 -1.60
N LEU A 74 -0.64 -0.94 -1.57
CA LEU A 74 -0.44 -1.70 -0.34
C LEU A 74 0.88 -2.48 -0.40
N PHE A 75 1.75 -2.25 0.57
CA PHE A 75 2.97 -3.05 0.78
C PHE A 75 2.60 -4.41 1.34
N ASN A 76 3.10 -5.46 0.67
CA ASN A 76 2.76 -6.86 0.90
C ASN A 76 1.24 -7.12 0.93
N GLY A 77 0.44 -6.26 0.26
CA GLY A 77 -1.01 -6.31 0.27
C GLY A 77 -1.67 -5.99 1.62
N LYS A 78 -0.94 -5.40 2.57
CA LYS A 78 -1.43 -5.22 3.96
C LYS A 78 -1.44 -3.78 4.46
N VAL A 79 -0.38 -3.00 4.23
CA VAL A 79 -0.24 -1.65 4.79
C VAL A 79 -0.02 -0.60 3.72
N LYS A 80 -0.53 0.61 3.94
CA LYS A 80 -0.27 1.79 3.10
C LYS A 80 1.16 2.30 3.29
N ARG A 81 1.57 3.35 2.56
CA ARG A 81 2.85 4.05 2.76
C ARG A 81 3.02 4.57 4.19
N PHE A 82 1.97 5.15 4.75
CA PHE A 82 1.92 5.65 6.11
C PHE A 82 1.14 4.69 6.99
N PHE A 83 1.73 4.25 8.10
CA PHE A 83 1.14 3.26 9.00
C PHE A 83 1.75 3.35 10.40
N SER A 84 1.29 2.50 11.33
CA SER A 84 1.76 2.53 12.72
C SER A 84 3.02 1.67 12.93
N LEU A 85 3.79 1.97 13.97
CA LEU A 85 4.91 1.12 14.41
C LEU A 85 4.44 -0.28 14.79
N LYS A 86 3.24 -0.41 15.36
CA LYS A 86 2.60 -1.70 15.60
C LYS A 86 2.38 -2.48 14.31
N ASP A 87 1.86 -1.83 13.27
CA ASP A 87 1.65 -2.45 11.97
C ASP A 87 2.98 -2.81 11.30
N PHE A 88 4.03 -2.00 11.50
CA PHE A 88 5.38 -2.36 11.06
C PHE A 88 5.78 -3.73 11.60
N LYS A 89 5.71 -3.90 12.93
CA LYS A 89 6.09 -5.15 13.58
C LYS A 89 5.23 -6.32 13.15
N ASN A 90 3.93 -6.12 12.97
CA ASN A 90 3.00 -7.16 12.53
C ASN A 90 3.25 -7.62 11.08
N ASN A 91 3.65 -6.71 10.20
CA ASN A 91 3.73 -6.97 8.76
C ASN A 91 5.13 -7.25 8.26
N PHE A 92 6.16 -6.69 8.90
CA PHE A 92 7.56 -6.83 8.53
C PHE A 92 8.39 -7.55 9.60
N GLY A 93 7.92 -7.62 10.84
CA GLY A 93 8.67 -8.11 12.00
C GLY A 93 9.49 -7.01 12.67
N GLU A 94 10.41 -7.40 13.56
CA GLU A 94 11.37 -6.46 14.16
C GLU A 94 12.35 -5.94 13.09
N PRO A 95 12.79 -4.66 13.17
CA PRO A 95 13.77 -4.11 12.25
C PRO A 95 15.11 -4.85 12.37
N ASP A 96 15.83 -4.99 11.26
CA ASP A 96 17.16 -5.60 11.25
C ASP A 96 18.19 -4.67 11.91
N SER A 97 17.98 -3.35 11.76
CA SER A 97 18.73 -2.34 12.50
C SER A 97 17.92 -1.04 12.60
N THR A 98 18.36 -0.14 13.47
CA THR A 98 17.77 1.18 13.65
C THR A 98 18.87 2.20 13.81
N LYS A 99 18.74 3.35 13.16
CA LYS A 99 19.67 4.47 13.29
C LYS A 99 18.92 5.76 13.56
N LEU A 100 19.52 6.66 14.33
CA LEU A 100 18.96 8.00 14.47
C LEU A 100 19.17 8.76 13.16
N MET A 101 18.15 9.44 12.67
CA MET A 101 18.26 10.17 11.40
C MET A 101 19.33 11.26 11.47
N LYS A 102 19.52 11.91 12.62
CA LYS A 102 20.62 12.88 12.82
C LYS A 102 22.03 12.32 12.57
N GLN A 103 22.20 10.99 12.60
CA GLN A 103 23.48 10.33 12.31
C GLN A 103 23.65 10.04 10.82
N GLU A 104 22.54 9.95 10.10
CA GLU A 104 22.51 9.74 8.64
C GLU A 104 22.36 11.06 7.88
N GLU A 105 22.04 12.15 8.60
CA GLU A 105 21.93 13.53 8.10
C GLU A 105 21.10 13.65 6.81
N PRO A 106 19.86 13.13 6.76
CA PRO A 106 19.01 13.31 5.60
C PRO A 106 18.65 14.79 5.45
N CYS A 107 18.61 15.27 4.21
CA CYS A 107 18.31 16.67 3.94
C CYS A 107 16.83 17.03 4.15
N ALA A 108 15.94 16.05 4.04
CA ALA A 108 14.49 16.20 4.19
C ALA A 108 13.91 15.05 5.01
N TYR A 109 12.74 15.28 5.61
CA TYR A 109 12.02 14.31 6.44
C TYR A 109 10.56 14.26 6.03
N VAL A 110 10.00 13.05 5.95
CA VAL A 110 8.57 12.87 5.71
C VAL A 110 7.74 13.39 6.89
N PHE A 111 8.22 13.19 8.12
CA PHE A 111 7.51 13.60 9.35
C PHE A 111 7.97 14.96 9.90
N GLN A 112 8.57 15.83 9.08
CA GLN A 112 9.24 17.04 9.56
C GLN A 112 8.36 17.87 10.50
N ASN A 113 8.84 18.06 11.74
CA ASN A 113 8.21 18.95 12.71
C ASN A 113 8.85 20.35 12.65
N LEU A 114 8.03 21.38 12.83
CA LEU A 114 8.49 22.77 12.97
C LEU A 114 9.35 22.99 14.22
N ASP A 115 9.20 22.14 15.24
CA ASP A 115 10.04 22.13 16.44
C ASP A 115 11.22 21.16 16.25
N PRO A 116 12.46 21.67 16.06
CA PRO A 116 13.62 20.83 15.79
C PRO A 116 13.98 19.89 16.95
N ALA A 117 13.60 20.22 18.19
CA ALA A 117 13.88 19.39 19.35
C ALA A 117 13.11 18.05 19.28
N LYS A 118 11.94 18.04 18.63
CA LYS A 118 11.13 16.83 18.43
C LYS A 118 11.69 15.92 17.34
N ASN A 119 12.46 16.47 16.40
CA ASN A 119 13.08 15.71 15.32
C ASN A 119 14.30 14.89 15.80
N LEU A 120 14.86 15.21 16.99
CA LEU A 120 16.07 14.56 17.52
C LEU A 120 15.91 13.05 17.80
N GLN A 121 14.68 12.57 17.92
CA GLN A 121 14.37 11.17 18.22
C GLN A 121 13.94 10.38 16.98
N TYR A 122 13.91 11.01 15.81
CA TYR A 122 13.50 10.36 14.57
C TYR A 122 14.54 9.33 14.14
N LYS A 123 14.02 8.22 13.62
CA LYS A 123 14.82 7.02 13.34
C LYS A 123 14.55 6.54 11.93
N PHE A 124 15.59 6.02 11.30
CA PHE A 124 15.44 5.07 10.23
C PHE A 124 15.34 3.66 10.81
N LEU A 125 14.30 2.94 10.41
CA LEU A 125 14.19 1.50 10.60
C LEU A 125 14.66 0.83 9.30
N TYR A 126 15.53 -0.16 9.40
CA TYR A 126 15.99 -0.93 8.23
C TYR A 126 15.45 -2.35 8.30
N LYS A 127 14.89 -2.84 7.20
CA LYS A 127 14.37 -4.22 7.12
C LYS A 127 14.48 -4.79 5.72
N ASN A 128 15.15 -5.92 5.56
CA ASN A 128 15.34 -6.63 4.30
C ASN A 128 15.86 -5.72 3.17
N GLY A 129 16.77 -4.80 3.52
CA GLY A 129 17.30 -3.79 2.59
C GLY A 129 16.37 -2.62 2.28
N SER A 130 15.17 -2.57 2.86
CA SER A 130 14.26 -1.40 2.79
C SER A 130 14.53 -0.45 3.95
N ARG A 131 14.18 0.83 3.77
CA ARG A 131 14.32 1.90 4.77
C ARG A 131 12.98 2.57 5.05
N PHE A 132 12.70 2.81 6.31
CA PHE A 132 11.46 3.42 6.77
C PHE A 132 11.78 4.57 7.71
N GLU A 133 11.09 5.69 7.54
CA GLU A 133 11.10 6.78 8.52
C GLU A 133 10.21 6.43 9.70
N ASN A 134 10.66 6.74 10.91
CA ASN A 134 9.88 6.55 12.12
C ASN A 134 9.94 7.78 13.03
N SER A 135 8.75 8.25 13.42
CA SER A 135 8.50 9.28 14.44
C SER A 135 7.48 8.74 15.43
N ASP A 136 7.94 8.36 16.63
CA ASP A 136 7.12 7.72 17.67
C ASP A 136 6.35 6.49 17.12
N GLU A 137 5.02 6.52 17.16
CA GLU A 137 4.15 5.46 16.67
C GLU A 137 3.88 5.51 15.16
N LYS A 138 4.44 6.49 14.44
CA LYS A 138 4.22 6.67 13.00
C LYS A 138 5.40 6.13 12.19
N VAL A 139 5.10 5.44 11.11
CA VAL A 139 6.07 4.89 10.16
C VAL A 139 5.67 5.29 8.75
N ALA A 140 6.65 5.70 7.95
CA ALA A 140 6.49 5.91 6.51
C ALA A 140 7.50 5.06 5.75
N VAL A 141 7.07 4.42 4.66
CA VAL A 141 8.01 3.84 3.71
C VAL A 141 8.74 4.97 3.00
N ASP A 142 10.07 4.94 3.07
CA ASP A 142 10.97 5.85 2.39
C ASP A 142 11.61 5.16 1.18
N GLU A 143 12.18 3.98 1.40
CA GLU A 143 12.72 3.11 0.36
C GLU A 143 12.21 1.68 0.53
N PHE A 144 11.73 1.07 -0.55
CA PHE A 144 11.26 -0.31 -0.57
C PHE A 144 12.03 -1.19 -1.55
N LYS A 145 12.83 -2.11 -1.01
CA LYS A 145 13.62 -3.07 -1.78
C LYS A 145 12.77 -4.26 -2.18
N PHE A 146 12.69 -4.55 -3.48
CA PHE A 146 12.01 -5.74 -3.97
C PHE A 146 12.91 -6.97 -3.84
N THR A 147 12.37 -7.99 -3.19
CA THR A 147 12.99 -9.30 -2.96
C THR A 147 12.03 -10.39 -3.46
N LYS A 148 12.41 -11.67 -3.32
CA LYS A 148 11.52 -12.79 -3.63
C LYS A 148 10.35 -12.95 -2.64
N LYS A 149 10.36 -12.23 -1.51
CA LYS A 149 9.42 -12.43 -0.39
C LYS A 149 8.44 -11.28 -0.20
N ASN A 150 8.55 -10.22 -0.97
CA ASN A 150 7.73 -9.03 -0.82
C ASN A 150 7.25 -8.50 -2.18
N PHE A 151 6.22 -7.66 -2.12
CA PHE A 151 5.58 -7.07 -3.29
C PHE A 151 4.82 -5.81 -2.88
N ILE A 152 4.39 -5.03 -3.87
CA ILE A 152 3.33 -4.04 -3.72
C ILE A 152 2.10 -4.49 -4.50
N LEU A 153 0.93 -4.25 -3.94
CA LEU A 153 -0.34 -4.36 -4.65
C LEU A 153 -0.78 -2.95 -5.02
N TYR A 154 -0.97 -2.67 -6.31
CA TYR A 154 -1.43 -1.37 -6.80
C TYR A 154 -2.48 -1.59 -7.88
N LYS A 155 -3.67 -1.00 -7.69
CA LYS A 155 -4.82 -1.16 -8.60
C LYS A 155 -5.12 -2.64 -8.96
N GLY A 156 -4.96 -3.55 -8.00
CA GLY A 156 -5.21 -4.99 -8.18
C GLY A 156 -4.05 -5.77 -8.83
N MET A 157 -2.97 -5.10 -9.23
CA MET A 157 -1.78 -5.70 -9.85
C MET A 157 -0.65 -5.86 -8.83
N ILE A 158 0.09 -6.96 -8.94
CA ILE A 158 1.22 -7.27 -8.05
C ILE A 158 2.53 -6.87 -8.74
N PHE A 159 3.30 -5.99 -8.10
CA PHE A 159 4.67 -5.67 -8.51
C PHE A 159 5.67 -6.24 -7.51
N ASN A 160 6.66 -6.98 -8.00
CA ASN A 160 7.68 -7.64 -7.19
C ASN A 160 9.02 -7.70 -7.96
N ALA A 161 10.04 -8.36 -7.39
CA ALA A 161 11.37 -8.43 -8.00
C ALA A 161 11.45 -9.12 -9.38
N SER A 162 10.38 -9.77 -9.83
CA SER A 162 10.27 -10.36 -11.16
C SER A 162 9.55 -9.48 -12.18
N THR A 163 8.92 -8.39 -11.74
CA THR A 163 8.25 -7.42 -12.60
C THR A 163 9.21 -6.86 -13.63
N THR A 164 8.80 -6.93 -14.89
CA THR A 164 9.58 -6.48 -16.05
C THR A 164 9.17 -5.09 -16.50
N ILE A 165 10.02 -4.45 -17.32
CA ILE A 165 9.70 -3.19 -18.00
C ILE A 165 8.39 -3.29 -18.80
N ALA A 166 8.16 -4.42 -19.49
CA ALA A 166 6.94 -4.61 -20.27
C ALA A 166 5.67 -4.52 -19.41
N GLN A 167 5.68 -5.13 -18.22
CA GLN A 167 4.56 -5.05 -17.28
C GLN A 167 4.40 -3.66 -16.67
N LEU A 168 5.50 -2.94 -16.42
CA LEU A 168 5.42 -1.55 -15.98
C LEU A 168 4.85 -0.65 -17.08
N LYS A 169 5.16 -0.92 -18.35
CA LYS A 169 4.67 -0.16 -19.51
C LYS A 169 3.15 -0.23 -19.66
N GLU A 170 2.51 -1.30 -19.19
CA GLU A 170 1.04 -1.43 -19.22
C GLU A 170 0.33 -0.37 -18.35
N ILE A 171 1.05 0.25 -17.41
CA ILE A 171 0.48 1.15 -16.40
C ILE A 171 1.10 2.53 -16.48
N PHE A 172 2.39 2.57 -16.76
CA PHE A 172 3.17 3.78 -16.90
C PHE A 172 3.84 3.83 -18.30
N PRO A 173 3.07 3.79 -19.40
CA PRO A 173 3.61 3.76 -20.74
C PRO A 173 4.57 4.91 -21.04
N TYR A 174 4.22 6.14 -20.65
CA TYR A 174 5.03 7.32 -20.97
C TYR A 174 6.30 7.39 -20.13
N SER A 175 6.22 7.03 -18.85
CA SER A 175 7.38 7.07 -17.94
C SER A 175 8.36 5.95 -18.26
N VAL A 176 7.87 4.80 -18.75
CA VAL A 176 8.73 3.72 -19.26
C VAL A 176 9.41 4.10 -20.58
N GLU A 177 8.74 4.85 -21.46
CA GLU A 177 9.37 5.37 -22.69
C GLU A 177 10.48 6.39 -22.41
N ASN A 178 10.44 7.03 -21.24
CA ASN A 178 11.41 8.01 -20.78
C ASN A 178 12.30 7.47 -19.64
N ILE A 179 12.64 6.18 -19.65
CA ILE A 179 13.58 5.60 -18.66
C ILE A 179 14.92 6.35 -18.73
N GLY A 180 15.32 6.91 -17.59
CA GLY A 180 16.64 7.50 -17.38
C GLY A 180 17.63 6.51 -16.75
N THR A 181 18.83 7.01 -16.48
CA THR A 181 19.80 6.32 -15.63
C THR A 181 20.22 7.21 -14.48
N MET A 182 20.53 6.60 -13.35
CA MET A 182 21.05 7.29 -12.16
C MET A 182 22.12 6.43 -11.50
N ASN A 183 23.22 7.05 -11.10
CA ASN A 183 24.20 6.40 -10.25
C ASN A 183 23.74 6.47 -8.79
N VAL A 184 23.31 5.33 -8.26
CA VAL A 184 22.82 5.19 -6.88
C VAL A 184 23.96 4.75 -5.98
N TYR A 185 24.20 5.50 -4.91
CA TYR A 185 25.26 5.19 -3.95
C TYR A 185 25.15 3.77 -3.41
N GLY A 186 26.24 2.99 -3.52
CA GLY A 186 26.29 1.59 -3.09
C GLY A 186 25.68 0.58 -4.07
N GLU A 187 24.93 1.02 -5.09
CA GLU A 187 24.28 0.13 -6.07
C GLU A 187 24.82 0.27 -7.49
N GLY A 188 25.46 1.42 -7.79
CA GLY A 188 25.99 1.76 -9.11
C GLY A 188 24.94 2.37 -10.03
N GLU A 189 25.21 2.31 -11.33
CA GLU A 189 24.27 2.81 -12.35
C GLU A 189 23.04 1.91 -12.46
N LEU A 190 21.86 2.50 -12.32
CA LEU A 190 20.56 1.85 -12.42
C LEU A 190 19.67 2.58 -13.42
N GLN A 191 18.79 1.83 -14.08
CA GLN A 191 17.69 2.41 -14.85
C GLN A 191 16.65 2.97 -13.87
N MET A 192 16.08 4.13 -14.18
CA MET A 192 15.14 4.83 -13.32
C MET A 192 13.91 5.29 -14.11
N ILE A 193 12.74 5.02 -13.55
CA ILE A 193 11.46 5.61 -13.94
C ILE A 193 11.08 6.60 -12.84
N GLN A 194 10.82 7.85 -13.21
CA GLN A 194 10.32 8.86 -12.28
C GLN A 194 8.80 8.97 -12.43
N LEU A 195 8.07 8.98 -11.31
CA LEU A 195 6.62 9.10 -11.24
C LEU A 195 6.24 10.22 -10.26
N ARG A 196 5.09 10.87 -10.49
CA ARG A 196 4.53 11.82 -9.52
C ARG A 196 3.81 11.09 -8.40
N GLU A 197 3.87 11.65 -7.19
CA GLU A 197 3.03 11.22 -6.08
C GLU A 197 1.71 12.00 -6.08
N GLY A 198 0.65 11.40 -6.62
CA GLY A 198 -0.66 12.05 -6.73
C GLY A 198 -0.73 13.18 -7.77
N ASP A 199 -1.85 13.89 -7.78
CA ASP A 199 -2.19 14.89 -8.81
C ASP A 199 -1.79 16.33 -8.43
N TYR A 200 -0.97 16.49 -7.38
CA TYR A 200 -0.56 17.81 -6.90
C TYR A 200 0.65 18.32 -7.69
N GLU A 201 0.43 19.27 -8.58
CA GLU A 201 1.47 19.91 -9.40
C GLU A 201 2.44 20.81 -8.62
N LEU A 202 2.20 21.02 -7.32
CA LEU A 202 2.93 22.00 -6.49
C LEU A 202 4.03 21.38 -5.61
N TYR A 203 4.33 20.09 -5.77
CA TYR A 203 5.33 19.40 -4.96
C TYR A 203 6.44 18.82 -5.84
N ASP A 204 7.68 19.23 -5.61
CA ASP A 204 8.86 18.74 -6.36
C ASP A 204 9.28 17.31 -5.99
N GLY A 205 8.64 16.74 -4.96
CA GLY A 205 8.85 15.35 -4.57
C GLY A 205 8.28 14.37 -5.62
N HIS A 206 8.93 13.23 -5.74
CA HIS A 206 8.58 12.22 -6.74
C HIS A 206 8.93 10.81 -6.26
N ILE A 207 8.38 9.82 -6.95
CA ILE A 207 8.63 8.41 -6.70
C ILE A 207 9.57 7.91 -7.78
N ASN A 208 10.77 7.50 -7.38
CA ASN A 208 11.72 6.85 -8.27
C ASN A 208 11.56 5.34 -8.18
N ILE A 209 11.34 4.71 -9.33
CA ILE A 209 11.36 3.26 -9.49
C ILE A 209 12.67 2.88 -10.18
N PHE A 210 13.48 2.09 -9.51
CA PHE A 210 14.76 1.63 -10.02
C PHE A 210 14.69 0.21 -10.54
N LEU A 211 15.32 -0.03 -11.68
CA LEU A 211 15.45 -1.33 -12.29
C LEU A 211 16.90 -1.79 -12.36
N LYS A 212 17.10 -3.09 -12.16
CA LYS A 212 18.38 -3.77 -12.30
C LYS A 212 18.18 -4.97 -13.19
N ASN A 213 18.95 -5.07 -14.27
CA ASN A 213 18.80 -6.11 -15.30
C ASN A 213 17.38 -6.18 -15.89
N GLY A 214 16.76 -5.03 -16.16
CA GLY A 214 15.42 -4.92 -16.75
C GLY A 214 14.27 -5.35 -15.82
N LYS A 215 14.53 -5.53 -14.52
CA LYS A 215 13.54 -5.92 -13.52
C LYS A 215 13.49 -4.95 -12.36
N LEU A 216 12.32 -4.84 -11.76
CA LEU A 216 12.05 -4.00 -10.61
C LEU A 216 12.99 -4.35 -9.45
N PHE A 217 13.71 -3.35 -8.93
CA PHE A 217 14.76 -3.55 -7.93
C PHE A 217 14.43 -2.87 -6.60
N PHE A 218 14.19 -1.57 -6.60
CA PHE A 218 13.61 -0.86 -5.45
C PHE A 218 12.84 0.36 -5.91
N MET A 219 12.05 0.93 -5.00
CA MET A 219 11.43 2.23 -5.19
C MET A 219 11.74 3.14 -4.01
N GLN A 220 11.79 4.45 -4.27
CA GLN A 220 12.11 5.45 -3.27
C GLN A 220 11.19 6.67 -3.43
N TRP A 221 10.70 7.20 -2.31
CA TRP A 221 10.12 8.54 -2.28
C TRP A 221 11.25 9.55 -2.11
N TRP A 222 11.50 10.31 -3.17
CA TRP A 222 12.45 11.40 -3.13
C TRP A 222 11.73 12.69 -2.75
N LEU A 223 12.30 13.40 -1.77
CA LEU A 223 11.84 14.71 -1.34
C LEU A 223 12.92 15.75 -1.66
N PRO A 224 12.55 16.94 -2.14
CA PRO A 224 13.49 18.01 -2.35
C PRO A 224 14.12 18.44 -1.01
N CYS A 225 15.43 18.67 -1.08
CA CYS A 225 16.13 19.61 -0.22
C CYS A 225 16.05 21.00 -0.91
#